data_AF-A4YD87-F1
#
_entry.id   AF-A4YD87-F1
#
_cell.length_a   1.000
_cell.length_b   1.000
_cell.length_c   1.000
_cell.angle_alpha   90.00
_cell.angle_beta   90.00
_cell.angle_gamma   90.00
#
_symmetry.space_group_name_H-M   'P 1'
#
loop_
_entity.id
_entity.type
_entity.pdbx_description
1 polymer ?
#
loop_
_entity_poly.entity_id
_entity_poly.type
_entity_poly.pdbx_seq_one_letter_code
_entity_poly.pdbx_strand_id
1 'polypeptide(L)'
;MNRQGKVTSHLNGVFYRTVNLLEEGIIPIYVFDGKPPELKAQELENRRKMKEEAEKKLEKAKESGKVEEMRKYSQMTSRLTTDMAKESKELLEYMGVPTVQAPSEGEAEAAYLNAKGITYASASQDYDSLLFGAEKLIRNLTISGKRKLPNKDVYVEVKPELIETASLLKKLEITREQLIDIAILVGTDYNPDGVRGIGPKKAYKLIKTYKKIENIDKRELPEPIYFDYEKIRELFLKPQVTLPSTPLELSDPDPSKIIQFLVNENDFNEERVRGTIERLQKAMKEIKDIKRQTGLDQWF
;
A
#
# COMPACT_ATOMS: atom_id res chain seq x y z
N MET A 1 -4.60 -12.05 18.35
CA MET A 1 -5.35 -13.20 17.81
C MET A 1 -6.65 -13.30 18.59
N ASN A 2 -7.72 -13.78 17.97
CA ASN A 2 -8.98 -14.07 18.68
C ASN A 2 -8.86 -15.38 19.47
N ARG A 3 -9.94 -15.81 20.16
CA ARG A 3 -9.96 -17.05 20.95
C ARG A 3 -9.73 -18.32 20.14
N GLN A 4 -9.98 -18.27 18.84
CA GLN A 4 -9.75 -19.37 17.89
C GLN A 4 -8.33 -19.36 17.29
N GLY A 5 -7.45 -18.47 17.75
CA GLY A 5 -6.08 -18.35 17.24
C GLY A 5 -5.94 -17.59 15.92
N LYS A 6 -7.03 -17.03 15.39
CA LYS A 6 -7.04 -16.23 14.15
C LYS A 6 -6.35 -14.89 14.36
N VAL A 7 -5.50 -14.48 13.42
CA VAL A 7 -4.86 -13.15 13.45
C VAL A 7 -5.91 -12.07 13.20
N THR A 8 -5.93 -11.00 14.01
CA THR A 8 -6.91 -9.90 13.94
C THR A 8 -6.25 -8.51 13.88
N SER A 9 -4.94 -8.47 13.66
CA SER A 9 -4.18 -7.21 13.63
C SER A 9 -4.53 -6.34 12.42
N HIS A 10 -4.91 -6.95 11.29
CA HIS A 10 -5.39 -6.24 10.10
C HIS A 10 -6.69 -5.49 10.41
N LEU A 11 -7.65 -6.13 11.08
CA LEU A 11 -8.92 -5.50 11.46
C LEU A 11 -8.73 -4.34 12.42
N ASN A 12 -7.80 -4.46 13.39
CA ASN A 12 -7.44 -3.34 14.25
C ASN A 12 -6.88 -2.16 13.43
N GLY A 13 -5.96 -2.45 12.50
CA GLY A 13 -5.37 -1.44 11.63
C GLY A 13 -6.43 -0.74 10.78
N VAL A 14 -7.27 -1.52 10.09
CA VAL A 14 -8.34 -1.02 9.22
C VAL A 14 -9.35 -0.20 10.02
N PHE A 15 -9.89 -0.73 11.12
CA PHE A 15 -10.92 -0.05 11.90
C PHE A 15 -10.42 1.28 12.47
N TYR A 16 -9.44 1.23 13.39
CA TYR A 16 -9.06 2.41 14.16
C TYR A 16 -8.35 3.47 13.31
N ARG A 17 -7.52 3.07 12.33
CA ARG A 17 -6.82 4.06 11.50
C ARG A 17 -7.76 4.74 10.53
N THR A 18 -8.73 4.02 9.97
CA THR A 18 -9.73 4.63 9.09
C THR A 18 -10.58 5.63 9.84
N VAL A 19 -11.02 5.32 11.07
CA VAL A 19 -11.74 6.30 11.89
C VAL A 19 -10.88 7.55 12.16
N ASN A 20 -9.61 7.38 12.54
CA ASN A 20 -8.73 8.52 12.75
C ASN A 20 -8.55 9.38 11.48
N LEU A 21 -8.45 8.76 10.30
CA LEU A 21 -8.36 9.51 9.04
C LEU A 21 -9.65 10.32 8.77
N LEU A 22 -10.81 9.71 9.00
CA LEU A 22 -12.10 10.37 8.82
C LEU A 22 -12.29 11.53 9.80
N GLU A 23 -11.84 11.40 11.05
CA GLU A 23 -11.87 12.51 12.03
C GLU A 23 -10.99 13.69 11.61
N GLU A 24 -9.89 13.43 10.89
CA GLU A 24 -9.05 14.48 10.29
C GLU A 24 -9.62 15.02 8.96
N GLY A 25 -10.84 14.61 8.58
CA GLY A 25 -11.50 15.02 7.33
C GLY A 25 -10.94 14.35 6.07
N ILE A 26 -10.05 13.36 6.22
CA ILE A 26 -9.50 12.59 5.10
C ILE A 26 -10.47 11.47 4.77
N ILE A 27 -10.89 11.39 3.49
CA ILE A 27 -11.76 10.33 3.00
C ILE A 27 -10.89 9.25 2.33
N PRO A 28 -10.61 8.12 3.00
CA PRO A 28 -9.85 7.04 2.40
C PRO A 28 -10.70 6.25 1.40
N ILE A 29 -10.07 5.85 0.30
CA ILE A 29 -10.59 4.85 -0.63
C ILE A 29 -9.59 3.71 -0.62
N TYR A 30 -10.04 2.51 -0.24
CA TYR A 30 -9.18 1.33 -0.20
C TYR A 30 -9.21 0.61 -1.54
N VAL A 31 -8.04 0.37 -2.12
CA VAL A 31 -7.89 -0.37 -3.37
C VAL A 31 -7.34 -1.75 -3.06
N PHE A 32 -8.04 -2.80 -3.50
CA PHE A 32 -7.64 -4.19 -3.34
C PHE A 32 -7.09 -4.75 -4.64
N ASP A 33 -5.98 -5.50 -4.55
CA ASP A 33 -5.39 -6.20 -5.68
C ASP A 33 -6.38 -7.20 -6.31
N GLY A 34 -6.31 -7.31 -7.63
CA GLY A 34 -6.96 -8.33 -8.44
C GLY A 34 -6.01 -9.46 -8.82
N LYS A 35 -6.07 -9.91 -10.07
CA LYS A 35 -5.22 -11.00 -10.54
C LYS A 35 -3.80 -10.48 -10.82
N PRO A 36 -2.75 -11.03 -10.19
CA PRO A 36 -1.39 -10.59 -10.45
C PRO A 36 -0.99 -10.90 -11.91
N PRO A 37 -0.15 -10.07 -12.53
CA PRO A 37 0.38 -10.34 -13.86
C PRO A 37 1.34 -11.54 -13.81
N GLU A 38 1.46 -12.27 -14.92
CA GLU A 38 2.29 -13.49 -15.00
C GLU A 38 3.76 -13.22 -14.62
N LEU A 39 4.27 -12.04 -14.95
CA LEU A 39 5.64 -11.62 -14.63
C LEU A 39 5.91 -11.54 -13.12
N LYS A 40 4.88 -11.42 -12.28
CA LYS A 40 4.99 -11.34 -10.82
C LYS A 40 5.08 -12.73 -10.16
N ALA A 41 4.91 -13.82 -10.93
CA ALA A 41 4.92 -15.18 -10.40
C ALA A 41 6.24 -15.54 -9.68
N GLN A 42 7.38 -15.10 -10.23
CA GLN A 42 8.69 -15.37 -9.63
C GLN A 42 8.85 -14.67 -8.28
N GLU A 43 8.42 -13.42 -8.16
CA GLU A 43 8.49 -12.68 -6.90
C GLU A 43 7.53 -13.25 -5.85
N LEU A 44 6.33 -13.66 -6.27
CA LEU A 44 5.39 -14.34 -5.38
C LEU A 44 5.98 -15.65 -4.82
N GLU A 45 6.67 -16.41 -5.65
CA GLU A 45 7.35 -17.64 -5.24
C GLU A 45 8.56 -17.36 -4.34
N ASN A 46 9.36 -16.33 -4.64
CA ASN A 46 10.47 -15.89 -3.78
C ASN A 46 9.97 -15.44 -2.40
N ARG A 47 8.90 -14.63 -2.36
CA ARG A 47 8.24 -14.22 -1.12
C ARG A 47 7.71 -15.41 -0.34
N ARG A 48 7.17 -16.42 -1.03
CA ARG A 48 6.71 -17.67 -0.41
C ARG A 48 7.87 -18.42 0.23
N LYS A 49 8.98 -18.64 -0.51
CA LYS A 49 10.17 -19.34 0.01
C LYS A 49 10.81 -18.61 1.19
N MET A 50 11.00 -17.30 1.09
CA MET A 50 11.53 -16.50 2.20
C MET A 50 10.67 -16.61 3.46
N LYS A 51 9.35 -16.68 3.31
CA LYS A 51 8.41 -16.87 4.41
C LYS A 51 8.47 -18.29 4.99
N GLU A 52 8.50 -19.32 4.17
CA GLU A 52 8.66 -20.72 4.62
C GLU A 52 9.95 -20.90 5.41
N GLU A 53 11.05 -20.26 4.98
CA GLU A 53 12.30 -20.23 5.75
C GLU A 53 12.18 -19.45 7.07
N ALA A 54 11.50 -18.30 7.05
CA ALA A 54 11.26 -17.51 8.26
C ALA A 54 10.37 -18.27 9.27
N GLU A 55 9.41 -19.07 8.81
CA GLU A 55 8.57 -19.93 9.66
C GLU A 55 9.38 -21.03 10.33
N LYS A 56 10.25 -21.72 9.58
CA LYS A 56 11.18 -22.70 10.15
C LYS A 56 12.11 -22.06 11.19
N LYS A 57 12.59 -20.84 10.93
CA LYS A 57 13.42 -20.08 11.88
C LYS A 57 12.62 -19.63 13.11
N LEU A 58 11.35 -19.27 12.94
CA LEU A 58 10.43 -18.92 14.04
C LEU A 58 10.17 -20.12 14.96
N GLU A 59 9.94 -21.30 14.39
CA GLU A 59 9.70 -22.54 15.15
C GLU A 59 10.91 -22.90 16.00
N LYS A 60 12.11 -22.90 15.40
CA LYS A 60 13.38 -23.07 16.13
C LYS A 60 13.60 -22.00 17.20
N ALA A 61 13.21 -20.76 16.94
CA ALA A 61 13.32 -19.67 17.91
C ALA A 61 12.34 -19.84 19.09
N LYS A 62 11.14 -20.41 18.84
CA LYS A 62 10.17 -20.78 19.89
C LYS A 62 10.71 -21.91 20.76
N GLU A 63 11.25 -22.96 20.16
CA GLU A 63 11.85 -24.10 20.88
C GLU A 63 13.04 -23.68 21.74
N SER A 64 13.87 -22.75 21.24
CA SER A 64 15.05 -22.25 21.96
C SER A 64 14.78 -21.08 22.92
N GLY A 65 13.53 -20.63 23.06
CA GLY A 65 13.13 -19.57 23.99
C GLY A 65 13.72 -18.18 23.68
N LYS A 66 14.25 -17.96 22.47
CA LYS A 66 14.90 -16.71 22.09
C LYS A 66 13.87 -15.65 21.69
N VAL A 67 13.44 -14.86 22.66
CA VAL A 67 12.36 -13.86 22.51
C VAL A 67 12.62 -12.83 21.39
N GLU A 68 13.86 -12.37 21.20
CA GLU A 68 14.19 -11.43 20.13
C GLU A 68 14.09 -12.05 18.73
N GLU A 69 14.63 -13.25 18.56
CA GLU A 69 14.53 -14.01 17.31
C GLU A 69 13.06 -14.36 17.02
N MET A 70 12.30 -14.76 18.04
CA MET A 70 10.86 -15.00 17.92
C MET A 70 10.11 -13.76 17.42
N ARG A 71 10.37 -12.57 17.99
CA ARG A 71 9.74 -11.33 17.53
C ARG A 71 10.11 -10.97 16.10
N LYS A 72 11.40 -11.09 15.76
CA LYS A 72 11.91 -10.80 14.42
C LYS A 72 11.27 -11.72 13.38
N TYR A 73 11.32 -13.02 13.59
CA TYR A 73 10.75 -13.97 12.65
C TYR A 73 9.22 -13.90 12.64
N SER A 74 8.55 -13.64 13.77
CA SER A 74 7.09 -13.44 13.79
C SER A 74 6.62 -12.27 12.92
N GLN A 75 7.39 -11.18 12.85
CA GLN A 75 7.10 -10.06 11.94
C GLN A 75 7.33 -10.45 10.47
N MET A 76 8.36 -11.25 10.19
CA MET A 76 8.64 -11.72 8.81
C MET A 76 7.63 -12.77 8.33
N THR A 77 7.03 -13.53 9.24
CA THR A 77 6.04 -14.57 8.94
C THR A 77 4.60 -14.05 8.95
N SER A 78 4.34 -12.78 9.24
CA SER A 78 2.96 -12.26 9.20
C SER A 78 2.42 -12.37 7.78
N ARG A 79 1.49 -13.30 7.56
CA ARG A 79 0.84 -13.54 6.27
C ARG A 79 -0.33 -12.57 6.14
N LEU A 80 -0.40 -11.84 5.03
CA LEU A 80 -1.67 -11.32 4.55
C LEU A 80 -2.32 -12.45 3.76
N THR A 81 -3.41 -13.01 4.26
CA THR A 81 -4.14 -14.07 3.56
C THR A 81 -5.27 -13.45 2.73
N THR A 82 -5.77 -14.21 1.76
CA THR A 82 -6.97 -13.82 1.00
C THR A 82 -8.15 -13.56 1.95
N ASP A 83 -8.28 -14.34 3.02
CA ASP A 83 -9.30 -14.14 4.05
C ASP A 83 -9.12 -12.81 4.78
N MET A 84 -7.90 -12.42 5.14
CA MET A 84 -7.65 -11.13 5.77
C MET A 84 -8.01 -9.95 4.86
N ALA A 85 -7.76 -10.07 3.55
CA ALA A 85 -8.18 -9.06 2.59
C ALA A 85 -9.72 -8.98 2.49
N LYS A 86 -10.38 -10.15 2.41
CA LYS A 86 -11.85 -10.25 2.38
C LYS A 86 -12.48 -9.65 3.64
N GLU A 87 -11.99 -10.02 4.82
CA GLU A 87 -12.45 -9.49 6.11
C GLU A 87 -12.23 -7.98 6.24
N SER A 88 -11.11 -7.48 5.72
CA SER A 88 -10.85 -6.03 5.69
C SER A 88 -11.87 -5.33 4.80
N LYS A 89 -12.19 -5.91 3.64
CA LYS A 89 -13.19 -5.38 2.71
C LYS A 89 -14.59 -5.38 3.31
N GLU A 90 -15.01 -6.48 3.93
CA GLU A 90 -16.29 -6.59 4.65
C GLU A 90 -16.40 -5.56 5.77
N LEU A 91 -15.35 -5.40 6.57
CA LEU A 91 -15.31 -4.39 7.61
C LEU A 91 -15.44 -2.96 7.06
N LEU A 92 -14.72 -2.64 5.98
CA LEU A 92 -14.82 -1.33 5.33
C LEU A 92 -16.22 -1.07 4.78
N GLU A 93 -16.88 -2.09 4.22
CA GLU A 93 -18.27 -2.01 3.78
C GLU A 93 -19.21 -1.72 4.95
N TYR A 94 -19.07 -2.41 6.09
CA TYR A 94 -19.86 -2.12 7.29
C TYR A 94 -19.56 -0.73 7.87
N MET A 95 -18.34 -0.23 7.71
CA MET A 95 -17.96 1.12 8.10
C MET A 95 -18.48 2.20 7.14
N GLY A 96 -19.03 1.83 5.97
CA GLY A 96 -19.48 2.78 4.95
C GLY A 96 -18.36 3.45 4.16
N VAL A 97 -17.19 2.80 4.08
CA VAL A 97 -15.99 3.33 3.42
C VAL A 97 -15.85 2.74 2.02
N PRO A 98 -15.68 3.55 0.97
CA PRO A 98 -15.61 3.06 -0.40
C PRO A 98 -14.36 2.20 -0.63
N THR A 99 -14.56 1.12 -1.40
CA THR A 99 -13.48 0.23 -1.83
C THR A 99 -13.49 0.07 -3.35
N VAL A 100 -12.32 -0.16 -3.92
CA VAL A 100 -12.13 -0.43 -5.35
C VAL A 100 -11.45 -1.78 -5.49
N GLN A 101 -11.96 -2.61 -6.39
CA GLN A 101 -11.32 -3.85 -6.80
C GLN A 101 -10.52 -3.59 -8.06
N ALA A 102 -9.19 -3.59 -7.96
CA ALA A 102 -8.33 -3.46 -9.13
C ALA A 102 -8.47 -4.73 -10.01
N PRO A 103 -8.36 -4.60 -11.35
CA PRO A 103 -8.31 -5.78 -12.23
C PRO A 103 -6.98 -6.53 -12.08
N SER A 104 -5.91 -5.80 -11.76
CA SER A 104 -4.59 -6.37 -11.48
C SER A 104 -3.98 -5.76 -10.22
N GLU A 105 -3.18 -4.70 -10.30
CA GLU A 105 -2.46 -4.16 -9.14
C GLU A 105 -3.13 -2.93 -8.54
N GLY A 106 -3.29 -2.93 -7.22
CA GLY A 106 -3.92 -1.87 -6.46
C GLY A 106 -3.14 -0.56 -6.51
N GLU A 107 -1.81 -0.60 -6.53
CA GLU A 107 -0.98 0.60 -6.73
C GLU A 107 -1.19 1.23 -8.12
N ALA A 108 -1.41 0.41 -9.14
CA ALA A 108 -1.69 0.89 -10.49
C ALA A 108 -3.07 1.55 -10.58
N GLU A 109 -4.07 0.91 -9.97
CA GLU A 109 -5.42 1.45 -9.91
C GLU A 109 -5.48 2.72 -9.05
N ALA A 110 -4.80 2.76 -7.90
CA ALA A 110 -4.69 3.97 -7.07
C ALA A 110 -3.99 5.12 -7.81
N ALA A 111 -2.93 4.84 -8.56
CA ALA A 111 -2.26 5.81 -9.42
C ALA A 111 -3.18 6.33 -10.53
N TYR A 112 -3.96 5.44 -11.13
CA TYR A 112 -4.92 5.79 -12.18
C TYR A 112 -6.03 6.70 -11.67
N LEU A 113 -6.64 6.39 -10.52
CA LEU A 113 -7.65 7.24 -9.89
C LEU A 113 -7.09 8.65 -9.58
N ASN A 114 -5.84 8.73 -9.11
CA ASN A 114 -5.18 10.00 -8.85
C ASN A 114 -4.92 10.79 -10.14
N ALA A 115 -4.38 10.14 -11.18
CA ALA A 115 -4.13 10.75 -12.49
C ALA A 115 -5.41 11.22 -13.21
N LYS A 116 -6.57 10.64 -12.85
CA LYS A 116 -7.89 11.08 -13.33
C LYS A 116 -8.50 12.23 -12.50
N GLY A 117 -7.82 12.67 -11.44
CA GLY A 117 -8.32 13.71 -10.53
C GLY A 117 -9.47 13.24 -9.63
N ILE A 118 -9.73 11.93 -9.56
CA ILE A 118 -10.78 11.37 -8.69
C ILE A 118 -10.32 11.39 -7.23
N THR A 119 -9.03 11.20 -6.99
CA THR A 119 -8.41 11.27 -5.66
C THR A 119 -7.30 12.31 -5.61
N TYR A 120 -7.09 12.92 -4.44
CA TYR A 120 -6.04 13.92 -4.24
C TYR A 120 -4.62 13.34 -4.39
N ALA A 121 -4.40 12.13 -3.89
CA ALA A 121 -3.13 11.40 -3.95
C ALA A 121 -3.37 9.89 -3.83
N SER A 122 -2.41 9.08 -4.31
CA SER A 122 -2.26 7.69 -3.85
C SER A 122 -1.62 7.67 -2.46
N ALA A 123 -1.83 6.60 -1.69
CA ALA A 123 -1.22 6.44 -0.38
C ALA A 123 -0.62 5.05 -0.23
N SER A 124 0.71 4.97 -0.11
CA SER A 124 1.44 3.72 -0.01
C SER A 124 2.75 3.87 0.76
N GLN A 125 3.33 2.75 1.22
CA GLN A 125 4.72 2.75 1.66
C GLN A 125 5.69 2.56 0.50
N ASP A 126 5.26 1.95 -0.60
CA ASP A 126 6.08 1.72 -1.77
C ASP A 126 5.99 2.91 -2.74
N TYR A 127 6.86 2.92 -3.75
CA TYR A 127 6.92 4.00 -4.74
C TYR A 127 6.27 3.62 -6.08
N ASP A 128 5.68 2.44 -6.18
CA ASP A 128 5.19 1.86 -7.43
C ASP A 128 4.07 2.70 -8.05
N SER A 129 3.20 3.33 -7.25
CA SER A 129 2.19 4.23 -7.79
C SER A 129 2.79 5.43 -8.53
N LEU A 130 4.00 5.90 -8.19
CA LEU A 130 4.70 6.91 -9.00
C LEU A 130 5.12 6.35 -10.37
N LEU A 131 5.57 5.09 -10.41
CA LEU A 131 5.93 4.39 -11.65
C LEU A 131 4.69 4.17 -12.53
N PHE A 132 3.54 3.86 -11.93
CA PHE A 132 2.23 3.77 -12.58
C PHE A 132 1.60 5.12 -12.96
N GLY A 133 2.20 6.23 -12.53
CA GLY A 133 1.86 7.56 -13.00
C GLY A 133 0.93 8.36 -12.08
N ALA A 134 0.89 8.05 -10.78
CA ALA A 134 0.28 8.92 -9.80
C ALA A 134 0.94 10.31 -9.89
N GLU A 135 0.13 11.37 -9.78
CA GLU A 135 0.62 12.75 -9.70
C GLU A 135 1.14 13.08 -8.30
N LYS A 136 0.52 12.48 -7.26
CA LYS A 136 0.86 12.66 -5.86
C LYS A 136 0.83 11.33 -5.12
N LEU A 137 1.87 11.06 -4.33
CA LEU A 137 1.97 9.94 -3.41
C LEU A 137 2.11 10.47 -1.98
N ILE A 138 1.29 9.96 -1.06
CA ILE A 138 1.44 10.17 0.38
C ILE A 138 2.01 8.91 1.01
N ARG A 139 3.20 9.01 1.60
CA ARG A 139 3.78 7.95 2.42
C ARG A 139 3.47 8.19 3.89
N ASN A 140 3.63 7.13 4.68
CA ASN A 140 3.46 7.13 6.13
C ASN A 140 2.04 7.45 6.66
N LEU A 141 1.02 7.61 5.79
CA LEU A 141 -0.32 7.99 6.21
C LEU A 141 -0.90 7.03 7.27
N THR A 142 -0.77 5.72 7.01
CA THR A 142 -1.31 4.68 7.89
C THR A 142 -0.43 4.39 9.11
N ILE A 143 0.82 4.84 9.15
CA ILE A 143 1.77 4.54 10.23
C ILE A 143 2.22 5.78 11.02
N SER A 144 1.52 6.90 10.82
CA SER A 144 1.80 8.16 11.49
C SER A 144 1.65 8.05 13.02
N GLY A 145 2.49 8.77 13.76
CA GLY A 145 2.55 8.75 15.23
C GLY A 145 3.91 8.31 15.78
N LYS A 146 3.96 7.98 17.09
CA LYS A 146 5.19 7.56 17.77
C LYS A 146 5.47 6.07 17.54
N ARG A 147 6.50 5.76 16.76
CA ARG A 147 6.98 4.38 16.56
C ARG A 147 8.19 4.11 17.45
N LYS A 148 8.11 3.09 18.31
CA LYS A 148 9.28 2.59 19.05
C LYS A 148 10.25 1.92 18.07
N LEU A 149 11.53 2.29 18.11
CA LEU A 149 12.55 1.63 17.32
C LEU A 149 12.76 0.19 17.82
N PRO A 150 12.92 -0.79 16.91
CA PRO A 150 13.28 -2.15 17.30
C PRO A 150 14.55 -2.12 18.16
N ASN A 151 14.51 -2.78 19.31
CA ASN A 151 15.64 -2.95 20.24
C ASN A 151 16.23 -1.63 20.78
N LYS A 152 15.47 -0.54 20.76
CA LYS A 152 15.84 0.75 21.39
C LYS A 152 14.65 1.34 22.13
N ASP A 153 14.87 1.91 23.31
CA ASP A 153 13.88 2.71 24.05
C ASP A 153 13.74 4.13 23.49
N VAL A 154 13.73 4.25 22.17
CA VAL A 154 13.61 5.52 21.45
C VAL A 154 12.36 5.46 20.58
N TYR A 155 11.53 6.48 20.71
CA TYR A 155 10.35 6.69 19.87
C TYR A 155 10.70 7.68 18.76
N VAL A 156 10.46 7.30 17.52
CA VAL A 156 10.58 8.18 16.36
C VAL A 156 9.18 8.63 15.98
N GLU A 157 9.02 9.94 15.80
CA GLU A 157 7.80 10.50 15.24
C GLU A 157 7.81 10.27 13.72
N VAL A 158 6.84 9.49 13.25
CA VAL A 158 6.64 9.26 11.81
C VAL A 158 5.55 10.23 11.35
N LYS A 159 5.88 11.10 10.41
CA LYS A 159 4.96 12.07 9.81
C LYS A 159 4.59 11.64 8.39
N PRO A 160 3.36 11.95 7.93
CA PRO A 160 3.01 11.81 6.53
C PRO A 160 3.98 12.59 5.63
N GLU A 161 4.36 12.00 4.51
CA GLU A 161 5.27 12.59 3.53
C GLU A 161 4.55 12.68 2.18
N LEU A 162 4.47 13.89 1.60
CA LEU A 162 3.91 14.11 0.28
C LEU A 162 5.01 14.16 -0.78
N ILE A 163 4.85 13.38 -1.84
CA ILE A 163 5.71 13.37 -3.01
C ILE A 163 4.88 13.77 -4.22
N GLU A 164 5.23 14.89 -4.84
CA GLU A 164 4.63 15.34 -6.10
C GLU A 164 5.50 14.91 -7.27
N THR A 165 4.94 14.12 -8.19
CA THR A 165 5.65 13.51 -9.31
C THR A 165 6.26 14.55 -10.23
N ALA A 166 5.53 15.64 -10.54
CA ALA A 166 6.04 16.71 -11.38
C ALA A 166 7.30 17.37 -10.78
N SER A 167 7.27 17.67 -9.48
CA SER A 167 8.39 18.25 -8.74
C SER A 167 9.58 17.29 -8.66
N LEU A 168 9.32 15.99 -8.43
CA LEU A 168 10.34 14.94 -8.41
C LEU A 168 11.04 14.80 -9.77
N LEU A 169 10.27 14.62 -10.84
CA LEU A 169 10.78 14.45 -12.20
C LEU A 169 11.54 15.68 -12.67
N LYS A 170 11.06 16.89 -12.35
CA LYS A 170 11.76 18.14 -12.64
C LYS A 170 13.09 18.24 -11.91
N LYS A 171 13.13 17.92 -10.61
CA LYS A 171 14.36 17.95 -9.80
C LYS A 171 15.40 16.94 -10.27
N LEU A 172 14.95 15.76 -10.70
CA LEU A 172 15.81 14.72 -11.26
C LEU A 172 16.09 14.92 -12.74
N GLU A 173 15.40 15.86 -13.40
CA GLU A 173 15.49 16.13 -14.84
C GLU A 173 15.39 14.86 -15.69
N ILE A 174 14.40 14.03 -15.38
CA ILE A 174 14.08 12.77 -16.07
C ILE A 174 12.59 12.71 -16.40
N THR A 175 12.22 11.88 -17.36
CA THR A 175 10.82 11.56 -17.66
C THR A 175 10.31 10.41 -16.78
N ARG A 176 8.99 10.19 -16.78
CA ARG A 176 8.40 9.01 -16.13
C ARG A 176 8.92 7.70 -16.72
N GLU A 177 9.06 7.62 -18.05
CA GLU A 177 9.63 6.44 -18.73
C GLU A 177 11.06 6.17 -18.25
N GLN A 178 11.87 7.21 -18.04
CA GLN A 178 13.20 7.09 -17.48
C GLN A 178 13.18 6.67 -16.01
N LEU A 179 12.23 7.15 -15.21
CA LEU A 179 12.05 6.70 -13.83
C LEU A 179 11.70 5.20 -13.78
N ILE A 180 10.85 4.73 -14.68
CA ILE A 180 10.52 3.30 -14.84
C ILE A 180 11.78 2.51 -15.21
N ASP A 181 12.57 2.96 -16.19
CA ASP A 181 13.82 2.31 -16.57
C ASP A 181 14.83 2.24 -15.40
N ILE A 182 14.92 3.30 -14.59
CA ILE A 182 15.74 3.31 -13.38
C ILE A 182 15.26 2.24 -12.40
N ALA A 183 13.95 2.15 -12.16
CA ALA A 183 13.37 1.14 -11.28
C ALA A 183 13.63 -0.29 -11.79
N ILE A 184 13.47 -0.53 -13.10
CA ILE A 184 13.76 -1.81 -13.73
C ILE A 184 15.23 -2.21 -13.55
N LEU A 185 16.18 -1.29 -13.73
CA LEU A 185 17.61 -1.59 -13.52
C LEU A 185 17.93 -1.94 -12.06
N VAL A 186 17.27 -1.28 -11.11
CA VAL A 186 17.45 -1.54 -9.67
C VAL A 186 16.79 -2.84 -9.24
N GLY A 187 15.63 -3.15 -9.82
CA GLY A 187 14.79 -4.28 -9.47
C GLY A 187 13.39 -3.82 -9.06
N THR A 188 12.38 -4.49 -9.60
CA THR A 188 10.96 -4.29 -9.28
C THR A 188 10.34 -5.63 -8.89
N ASP A 189 9.07 -5.63 -8.49
CA ASP A 189 8.31 -6.86 -8.25
C ASP A 189 8.22 -7.80 -9.48
N TYR A 190 8.53 -7.33 -10.69
CA TYR A 190 8.56 -8.14 -11.93
C TYR A 190 9.95 -8.66 -12.31
N ASN A 191 10.99 -8.08 -11.71
CA ASN A 191 12.38 -8.49 -11.90
C ASN A 191 13.16 -8.27 -10.60
N PRO A 192 12.93 -9.09 -9.56
CA PRO A 192 13.36 -8.80 -8.20
C PRO A 192 14.86 -8.60 -8.03
N ASP A 193 15.66 -9.32 -8.82
CA ASP A 193 17.12 -9.24 -8.79
C ASP A 193 17.66 -7.97 -9.46
N GLY A 194 16.85 -7.27 -10.26
CA GLY A 194 17.31 -6.16 -11.12
C GLY A 194 18.50 -6.58 -11.98
N VAL A 195 19.39 -5.63 -12.27
CA VAL A 195 20.74 -5.92 -12.76
C VAL A 195 21.70 -5.92 -11.58
N ARG A 196 22.33 -7.06 -11.27
CA ARG A 196 23.14 -7.19 -10.05
C ARG A 196 24.31 -6.21 -10.08
N GLY A 197 24.50 -5.47 -8.99
CA GLY A 197 25.53 -4.44 -8.90
C GLY A 197 25.13 -3.08 -9.48
N ILE A 198 23.88 -2.90 -9.93
CA ILE A 198 23.31 -1.60 -10.29
C ILE A 198 22.34 -1.14 -9.20
N GLY A 199 22.81 -0.24 -8.34
CA GLY A 199 21.95 0.45 -7.37
C GLY A 199 21.33 1.75 -7.92
N PRO A 200 20.44 2.42 -7.16
CA PRO A 200 19.67 3.58 -7.63
C PRO A 200 20.51 4.71 -8.24
N LYS A 201 21.65 5.03 -7.63
CA LYS A 201 22.55 6.09 -8.14
C LYS A 201 23.19 5.70 -9.48
N LYS A 202 23.60 4.43 -9.64
CA LYS A 202 24.20 3.93 -10.87
C LYS A 202 23.15 3.85 -11.98
N ALA A 203 21.96 3.30 -11.68
CA ALA A 203 20.83 3.27 -12.60
C ALA A 203 20.47 4.67 -13.10
N TYR A 204 20.32 5.64 -12.18
CA TYR A 204 20.07 7.05 -12.54
C TYR A 204 21.14 7.62 -13.48
N LYS A 205 22.43 7.41 -13.18
CA LYS A 205 23.53 7.89 -14.03
C LYS A 205 23.50 7.26 -15.42
N LEU A 206 23.23 5.96 -15.52
CA LEU A 206 23.14 5.24 -16.79
C LEU A 206 21.98 5.79 -17.62
N ILE A 207 20.78 5.90 -17.06
CA ILE A 207 19.61 6.40 -17.78
C ILE A 207 19.73 7.88 -18.13
N LYS A 208 20.35 8.72 -17.30
CA LYS A 208 20.67 10.11 -17.66
C LYS A 208 21.58 10.21 -18.89
N THR A 209 22.56 9.31 -18.99
CA THR A 209 23.55 9.26 -20.08
C THR A 209 22.95 8.68 -21.36
N TYR A 210 22.40 7.47 -21.27
CA TYR A 210 21.96 6.67 -22.44
C TYR A 210 20.48 6.84 -22.79
N LYS A 211 19.72 7.57 -21.95
CA LYS A 211 18.29 7.88 -22.07
C LYS A 211 17.32 6.71 -21.89
N LYS A 212 17.67 5.51 -22.35
CA LYS A 212 16.87 4.28 -22.22
C LYS A 212 17.75 3.06 -21.97
N ILE A 213 17.17 1.98 -21.43
CA ILE A 213 17.88 0.71 -21.15
C ILE A 213 18.54 0.13 -22.41
N GLU A 214 17.82 0.07 -23.53
CA GLU A 214 18.29 -0.49 -24.79
C GLU A 214 19.53 0.22 -25.37
N ASN A 215 19.76 1.47 -24.96
CA ASN A 215 20.87 2.29 -25.43
C ASN A 215 22.12 2.18 -24.54
N ILE A 216 22.05 1.48 -23.41
CA ILE A 216 23.18 1.38 -22.48
C ILE A 216 24.31 0.58 -23.12
N ASP A 217 25.53 1.13 -23.07
CA ASP A 217 26.72 0.41 -23.51
C ASP A 217 26.92 -0.84 -22.64
N LYS A 218 27.01 -2.00 -23.28
CA LYS A 218 27.20 -3.30 -22.60
C LYS A 218 28.42 -3.33 -21.69
N ARG A 219 29.44 -2.48 -21.94
CA ARG A 219 30.65 -2.36 -21.10
C ARG A 219 30.41 -1.68 -19.76
N GLU A 220 29.35 -0.88 -19.63
CA GLU A 220 28.96 -0.21 -18.38
C GLU A 220 28.14 -1.14 -17.45
N LEU A 221 27.61 -2.22 -18.03
CA LEU A 221 26.83 -3.22 -17.32
C LEU A 221 27.75 -4.28 -16.71
N PRO A 222 27.55 -4.64 -15.43
CA PRO A 222 28.32 -5.70 -14.78
C PRO A 222 27.97 -7.08 -15.34
N GLU A 223 26.77 -7.25 -15.88
CA GLU A 223 26.27 -8.48 -16.50
C GLU A 223 25.25 -8.15 -17.61
N PRO A 224 25.02 -9.06 -18.56
CA PRO A 224 23.92 -8.93 -19.52
C PRO A 224 22.55 -8.86 -18.83
N ILE A 225 21.60 -8.15 -19.43
CA ILE A 225 20.23 -8.12 -18.96
C ILE A 225 19.50 -9.38 -19.45
N TYR A 226 18.99 -10.18 -18.52
CA TYR A 226 18.36 -11.49 -18.81
C TYR A 226 16.83 -11.47 -18.77
N PHE A 227 16.21 -10.33 -18.46
CA PHE A 227 14.76 -10.16 -18.35
C PHE A 227 14.23 -9.21 -19.43
N ASP A 228 12.96 -9.37 -19.76
CA ASP A 228 12.26 -8.56 -20.75
C ASP A 228 11.86 -7.19 -20.17
N TYR A 229 12.81 -6.25 -20.20
CA TYR A 229 12.59 -4.89 -19.69
C TYR A 229 11.55 -4.12 -20.51
N GLU A 230 11.35 -4.44 -21.79
CA GLU A 230 10.33 -3.79 -22.62
C GLU A 230 8.94 -4.14 -22.14
N LYS A 231 8.68 -5.44 -21.87
CA LYS A 231 7.41 -5.91 -21.33
C LYS A 231 7.14 -5.37 -19.92
N ILE A 232 8.17 -5.28 -19.06
CA ILE A 232 8.04 -4.67 -17.73
C ILE A 232 7.73 -3.17 -17.84
N ARG A 233 8.43 -2.45 -18.72
CA ARG A 233 8.19 -1.03 -18.98
C ARG A 233 6.76 -0.81 -19.49
N GLU A 234 6.29 -1.64 -20.42
CA GLU A 234 4.92 -1.56 -20.93
C GLU A 234 3.88 -1.81 -19.82
N LEU A 235 4.14 -2.74 -18.90
CA LEU A 235 3.27 -2.99 -17.75
C LEU A 235 3.07 -1.72 -16.90
N PHE A 236 4.15 -0.99 -16.61
CA PHE A 236 4.05 0.28 -15.89
C PHE A 236 3.39 1.39 -16.71
N LEU A 237 3.68 1.49 -18.01
CA LEU A 237 3.14 2.55 -18.87
C LEU A 237 1.66 2.35 -19.22
N LYS A 238 1.23 1.09 -19.38
CA LYS A 238 -0.13 0.69 -19.76
C LYS A 238 -0.65 -0.40 -18.80
N PRO A 239 -0.80 -0.10 -17.51
CA PRO A 239 -1.31 -1.07 -16.56
C PRO A 239 -2.77 -1.42 -16.85
N GLN A 240 -3.20 -2.60 -16.44
CA GLN A 240 -4.61 -2.94 -16.42
C GLN A 240 -5.29 -2.21 -15.27
N VAL A 241 -6.17 -1.27 -15.60
CA VAL A 241 -6.91 -0.41 -14.66
C VAL A 241 -8.34 -0.19 -15.15
N THR A 242 -9.26 0.11 -14.25
CA THR A 242 -10.68 0.32 -14.57
C THR A 242 -11.27 1.48 -13.81
N LEU A 243 -12.08 2.29 -14.47
CA LEU A 243 -12.88 3.26 -13.74
C LEU A 243 -13.90 2.54 -12.83
N PRO A 244 -14.13 3.04 -11.61
CA PRO A 244 -15.21 2.57 -10.76
C PRO A 244 -16.56 2.76 -11.47
N SER A 245 -17.43 1.75 -11.41
CA SER A 245 -18.79 1.82 -11.96
C SER A 245 -19.75 2.64 -11.08
N THR A 246 -19.37 2.88 -9.83
CA THR A 246 -20.16 3.63 -8.85
C THR A 246 -19.36 4.81 -8.28
N PRO A 247 -20.01 5.91 -7.88
CA PRO A 247 -19.34 6.99 -7.16
C PRO A 247 -18.62 6.48 -5.90
N LEU A 248 -17.41 6.98 -5.68
CA LEU A 248 -16.59 6.63 -4.51
C LEU A 248 -16.94 7.54 -3.31
N GLU A 249 -18.16 7.39 -2.81
CA GLU A 249 -18.69 8.18 -1.71
C GLU A 249 -18.82 7.38 -0.41
N LEU A 250 -18.84 8.08 0.72
CA LEU A 250 -19.10 7.47 2.03
C LEU A 250 -20.59 7.16 2.17
N SER A 251 -20.92 5.91 2.51
CA SER A 251 -22.26 5.51 2.93
C SER A 251 -22.39 5.60 4.46
N ASP A 252 -23.62 5.44 4.96
CA ASP A 252 -23.82 5.36 6.42
C ASP A 252 -23.26 4.04 6.97
N PRO A 253 -22.57 4.06 8.12
CA PRO A 253 -22.04 2.86 8.73
C PRO A 253 -23.17 2.02 9.32
N ASP A 254 -22.94 0.71 9.47
CA ASP A 254 -23.84 -0.25 10.12
C ASP A 254 -23.25 -0.69 11.48
N PRO A 255 -23.58 0.02 12.59
CA PRO A 255 -23.07 -0.30 13.92
C PRO A 255 -23.31 -1.75 14.34
N SER A 256 -24.47 -2.30 13.99
CA SER A 256 -24.87 -3.65 14.38
C SER A 256 -23.95 -4.69 13.73
N LYS A 257 -23.67 -4.54 12.43
CA LYS A 257 -22.73 -5.42 11.72
C LYS A 257 -21.29 -5.24 12.21
N ILE A 258 -20.85 -4.01 12.49
CA ILE A 258 -19.50 -3.75 13.02
C ILE A 258 -19.32 -4.45 14.39
N ILE A 259 -20.30 -4.33 15.30
CA ILE A 259 -20.25 -4.98 16.62
C ILE A 259 -20.26 -6.50 16.46
N GLN A 260 -21.18 -7.04 15.66
CA GLN A 260 -21.25 -8.47 15.38
C GLN A 260 -19.90 -9.00 14.88
N PHE A 261 -19.33 -8.35 13.87
CA PHE A 261 -18.09 -8.79 13.24
C PHE A 261 -16.87 -8.63 14.16
N LEU A 262 -16.68 -7.47 14.79
CA LEU A 262 -15.49 -7.24 15.61
C LEU A 262 -15.57 -7.89 16.99
N VAL A 263 -16.69 -7.75 17.68
CA VAL A 263 -16.84 -8.20 19.08
C VAL A 263 -17.19 -9.68 19.12
N ASN A 264 -18.27 -10.09 18.44
CA ASN A 264 -18.81 -11.45 18.61
C ASN A 264 -17.97 -12.48 17.85
N GLU A 265 -17.47 -12.15 16.66
CA GLU A 265 -16.73 -13.10 15.82
C GLU A 265 -15.20 -13.00 16.01
N ASN A 266 -14.69 -11.82 16.36
CA ASN A 266 -13.24 -11.57 16.45
C ASN A 266 -12.74 -11.17 17.85
N ASP A 267 -13.59 -11.26 18.88
CA ASP A 267 -13.28 -11.06 20.30
C ASP A 267 -12.69 -9.67 20.65
N PHE A 268 -13.10 -8.60 19.94
CA PHE A 268 -12.70 -7.24 20.30
C PHE A 268 -13.42 -6.77 21.57
N ASN A 269 -12.81 -5.84 22.30
CA ASN A 269 -13.43 -5.22 23.47
C ASN A 269 -14.64 -4.36 23.03
N GLU A 270 -15.83 -4.71 23.52
CA GLU A 270 -17.09 -4.10 23.10
C GLU A 270 -17.17 -2.61 23.39
N GLU A 271 -16.80 -2.19 24.60
CA GLU A 271 -16.84 -0.79 25.03
C GLU A 271 -15.97 0.09 24.10
N ARG A 272 -14.76 -0.38 23.79
CA ARG A 272 -13.84 0.31 22.88
C ARG A 272 -14.38 0.37 21.46
N VAL A 273 -15.01 -0.70 20.97
CA VAL A 273 -15.60 -0.73 19.62
C VAL A 273 -16.77 0.25 19.56
N ARG A 274 -17.67 0.25 20.53
CA ARG A 274 -18.82 1.19 20.60
C ARG A 274 -18.36 2.64 20.61
N GLY A 275 -17.42 3.01 21.47
CA GLY A 275 -16.88 4.38 21.49
C GLY A 275 -16.20 4.79 20.18
N THR A 276 -15.65 3.83 19.43
CA THR A 276 -15.06 4.10 18.11
C THR A 276 -16.12 4.22 17.01
N ILE A 277 -17.24 3.50 17.10
CA ILE A 277 -18.39 3.66 16.20
C ILE A 277 -19.02 5.04 16.37
N GLU A 278 -19.16 5.53 17.60
CA GLU A 278 -19.66 6.89 17.86
C GLU A 278 -18.79 7.96 17.19
N ARG A 279 -17.46 7.81 17.31
CA ARG A 279 -16.47 8.65 16.61
C ARG A 279 -16.61 8.58 15.09
N LEU A 280 -16.75 7.37 14.54
CA LEU A 280 -16.97 7.14 13.11
C LEU A 280 -18.22 7.87 12.60
N GLN A 281 -19.36 7.69 13.28
CA GLN A 281 -20.62 8.33 12.90
C GLN A 281 -20.54 9.86 12.96
N LYS A 282 -19.90 10.39 14.00
CA LYS A 282 -19.67 11.84 14.14
C LYS A 282 -18.81 12.38 12.99
N ALA A 283 -17.68 11.76 12.71
CA ALA A 283 -16.78 12.17 11.63
C ALA A 283 -17.47 12.13 10.26
N MET A 284 -18.23 11.06 9.98
CA MET A 284 -18.98 10.94 8.73
C MET A 284 -20.05 12.02 8.57
N LYS A 285 -20.74 12.39 9.66
CA LYS A 285 -21.71 13.48 9.65
C LYS A 285 -21.03 14.82 9.33
N GLU A 286 -19.93 15.13 10.01
CA GLU A 286 -19.17 16.37 9.80
C GLU A 286 -18.67 16.48 8.34
N ILE A 287 -18.14 15.40 7.77
CA ILE A 287 -17.72 15.36 6.36
C ILE A 287 -18.91 15.61 5.41
N LYS A 288 -20.07 14.99 5.66
CA LYS A 288 -21.27 15.17 4.83
C LYS A 288 -21.79 16.61 4.93
N ASP A 289 -21.74 17.22 6.10
CA ASP A 289 -22.17 18.60 6.32
C ASP A 289 -21.24 19.60 5.61
N ILE A 290 -19.92 19.40 5.65
CA ILE A 290 -18.93 20.22 4.91
C ILE A 290 -19.16 20.12 3.39
N LYS A 291 -19.41 18.92 2.86
CA LYS A 291 -19.70 18.72 1.43
C LYS A 291 -20.97 19.43 0.98
N ARG A 292 -22.01 19.45 1.83
CA ARG A 292 -23.26 20.18 1.55
C ARG A 292 -23.04 21.68 1.49
N GLN A 293 -22.25 22.24 2.41
CA GLN A 293 -21.95 23.68 2.44
C GLN A 293 -21.11 24.12 1.23
N THR A 294 -20.03 23.41 0.91
CA THR A 294 -19.18 23.72 -0.26
C THR A 294 -19.90 23.56 -1.59
N GLY A 295 -20.89 22.66 -1.68
CA GLY A 295 -21.76 22.54 -2.85
C GLY A 295 -22.74 23.69 -3.03
N LEU A 296 -23.18 24.36 -1.94
CA LEU A 296 -24.06 25.53 -1.98
C LEU A 296 -23.30 26.79 -2.44
N ASP A 297 -22.06 26.96 -2.00
CA ASP A 297 -21.21 28.11 -2.37
C ASP A 297 -20.84 28.14 -3.86
N GLN A 298 -21.04 27.05 -4.61
CA GLN A 298 -20.86 27.02 -6.07
C GLN A 298 -22.08 27.54 -6.86
N TRP A 299 -23.22 27.77 -6.20
CA TRP A 299 -24.48 28.19 -6.83
C TRP A 299 -24.91 29.63 -6.48
N PHE A 300 -24.18 30.30 -5.61
CA PHE A 300 -24.36 31.71 -5.23
C PHE A 300 -23.13 32.55 -5.59
#